data_AF-A0A2N6L9A8-F1
#
_entry.id   AF-A0A2N6L9A8-F1
#
_cell.length_a   1.000
_cell.length_b   1.000
_cell.length_c   1.000
_cell.angle_alpha   90.00
_cell.angle_beta   90.00
_cell.angle_gamma   90.00
#
_symmetry.space_group_name_H-M   'P 1'
#
loop_
_entity.id
_entity.type
_entity.pdbx_description
1 polymer ?
#
loop_
_entity_poly.entity_id
_entity_poly.type
_entity_poly.pdbx_seq_one_letter_code
_entity_poly.pdbx_strand_id
1 'polypeptide(L)' 'MGGAFYPSKVVAVALNTAHLSESEARAAIEQVEAETKLPCTDPVRFGAGRLLQAIMTIG' A
#
# COMPACT_ATOMS: atom_id res chain seq x y z
N MET A 1 22.75 8.65 -21.78
CA MET A 1 21.71 7.91 -21.04
C MET A 1 22.31 7.52 -19.70
N GLY A 2 22.04 8.27 -18.63
CA GLY A 2 22.65 8.06 -17.31
C GLY A 2 21.65 8.45 -16.24
N GLY A 3 20.59 7.65 -16.08
CA GLY A 3 19.69 7.78 -14.94
C GLY A 3 20.39 7.19 -13.71
N ALA A 4 20.28 7.84 -12.56
CA ALA A 4 20.74 7.28 -11.30
C ALA A 4 19.96 5.99 -11.01
N PHE A 5 20.56 4.83 -11.32
CA PHE A 5 20.02 3.52 -10.98
C PHE A 5 20.23 3.25 -9.49
N TYR A 6 19.56 4.02 -8.63
CA TYR A 6 19.44 3.64 -7.22
C TYR A 6 18.19 2.76 -7.07
N PRO A 7 18.29 1.59 -6.42
CA PRO A 7 17.13 0.75 -6.17
C PRO A 7 16.11 1.53 -5.33
N SER A 8 14.90 1.68 -5.85
CA SER A 8 13.77 2.25 -5.11
C SER A 8 13.09 1.15 -4.32
N LYS A 9 12.97 1.34 -3.00
CA LYS A 9 12.28 0.39 -2.13
C LYS A 9 10.77 0.63 -2.20
N VAL A 10 9.99 -0.42 -2.45
CA VAL A 10 8.54 -0.38 -2.29
C VAL A 10 8.22 -0.54 -0.80
N VAL A 11 7.42 0.38 -0.28
CA VAL A 11 7.25 0.56 1.18
C VAL A 11 5.85 0.18 1.66
N ALA A 12 4.86 0.28 0.78
CA ALA A 12 3.46 0.02 1.04
C ALA A 12 2.69 -0.13 -0.28
N VAL A 13 1.46 -0.62 -0.21
CA VAL A 13 0.54 -0.78 -1.35
C VAL A 13 -0.72 0.07 -1.14
N ALA A 14 -0.99 0.94 -2.10
CA ALA A 14 -2.28 1.65 -2.19
C ALA A 14 -3.22 0.81 -3.07
N LEU A 15 -4.18 0.12 -2.46
CA LEU A 15 -5.10 -0.76 -3.17
C LEU A 15 -6.40 -0.03 -3.49
N ASN A 16 -6.76 0.06 -4.77
CA ASN A 16 -8.04 0.63 -5.19
C ASN A 16 -9.16 -0.41 -5.03
N THR A 17 -10.10 -0.16 -4.12
CA THR A 17 -11.25 -1.02 -3.82
C THR A 17 -12.59 -0.40 -4.21
N ALA A 18 -12.59 0.61 -5.08
CA ALA A 18 -13.79 1.39 -5.42
C ALA A 18 -14.98 0.54 -5.92
N HIS A 19 -14.71 -0.58 -6.59
CA HIS A 19 -15.71 -1.49 -7.16
C HIS A 19 -16.16 -2.59 -6.19
N LEU A 20 -15.59 -2.64 -4.98
CA LEU A 20 -15.86 -3.67 -3.98
C LEU A 20 -16.75 -3.13 -2.86
N SER A 21 -17.51 -4.03 -2.23
CA SER A 21 -18.14 -3.75 -0.94
C SER A 21 -17.08 -3.51 0.15
N GLU A 22 -17.48 -2.97 1.31
CA GLU A 22 -16.49 -2.71 2.38
C GLU A 22 -15.86 -4.00 2.93
N SER A 23 -16.64 -5.08 3.09
CA SER A 23 -16.13 -6.37 3.55
C SER A 23 -15.13 -6.97 2.56
N GLU A 24 -15.43 -6.91 1.27
CA GLU A 24 -14.52 -7.37 0.21
C GLU A 24 -13.26 -6.51 0.13
N ALA A 25 -13.38 -5.19 0.31
CA ALA A 25 -12.24 -4.29 0.35
C ALA A 25 -11.29 -4.63 1.52
N ARG A 26 -11.83 -4.92 2.71
CA ARG A 26 -11.03 -5.34 3.87
C ARG A 26 -10.33 -6.67 3.63
N ALA A 27 -11.05 -7.66 3.09
CA ALA A 27 -10.47 -8.96 2.76
C ALA A 27 -9.36 -8.85 1.70
N ALA A 28 -9.57 -8.03 0.66
CA ALA A 28 -8.57 -7.78 -0.38
C ALA A 28 -7.32 -7.08 0.18
N ILE A 29 -7.48 -6.13 1.10
CA ILE A 29 -6.36 -5.49 1.80
C ILE A 29 -5.58 -6.55 2.59
N GLU A 30 -6.24 -7.35 3.43
CA GLU A 30 -5.58 -8.40 4.23
C GLU A 30 -4.84 -9.42 3.36
N GLN A 31 -5.45 -9.84 2.25
CA GLN A 31 -4.81 -10.75 1.29
C GLN A 31 -3.53 -10.12 0.72
N VAL A 32 -3.58 -8.88 0.25
CA VAL A 32 -2.41 -8.19 -0.30
C VAL A 32 -1.31 -8.00 0.75
N GLU A 33 -1.67 -7.70 2.01
CA GLU A 33 -0.68 -7.64 3.10
C GLU A 33 -0.04 -8.99 3.36
N ALA A 34 -0.82 -10.07 3.33
CA ALA A 34 -0.33 -11.43 3.53
C ALA A 34 0.60 -11.88 2.41
N GLU A 35 0.31 -11.53 1.15
CA GLU A 35 1.11 -11.89 -0.02
C GLU A 35 2.39 -11.06 -0.14
N THR A 36 2.27 -9.73 -0.01
CA THR A 36 3.39 -8.81 -0.25
C THR A 36 4.26 -8.58 0.98
N LYS A 37 3.73 -8.88 2.18
CA LYS A 37 4.33 -8.51 3.48
C LYS A 37 4.58 -7.01 3.63
N LEU A 38 3.88 -6.19 2.85
CA LEU A 38 3.93 -4.74 2.93
C LEU A 38 2.63 -4.20 3.52
N PRO A 39 2.67 -3.07 4.24
CA PRO A 39 1.47 -2.36 4.64
C PRO A 39 0.59 -2.04 3.43
N CYS A 40 -0.72 -2.29 3.54
CA CYS A 40 -1.69 -2.05 2.49
C CYS A 40 -2.93 -1.34 3.04
N THR A 41 -3.46 -0.41 2.26
CA THR A 41 -4.79 0.18 2.51
C THR A 41 -5.34 0.81 1.23
N ASP A 42 -6.64 1.07 1.22
CA ASP A 42 -7.27 1.96 0.24
C ASP A 42 -7.26 3.39 0.84
N PRO A 43 -6.38 4.30 0.37
CA PRO A 43 -6.27 5.63 0.96
C PRO A 43 -7.50 6.51 0.70
N VAL A 44 -8.31 6.19 -0.31
CA VAL A 44 -9.53 6.93 -0.65
C VAL A 44 -10.66 6.50 0.28
N ARG A 45 -10.78 5.20 0.57
CA ARG A 45 -11.86 4.66 1.42
C ARG A 45 -11.55 4.68 2.91
N PHE A 46 -10.31 4.35 3.32
CA PHE A 46 -9.92 4.18 4.72
C PHE A 46 -8.87 5.18 5.21
N GLY A 47 -8.44 6.10 4.33
CA GLY A 47 -7.45 7.12 4.64
C GLY A 47 -6.00 6.67 4.44
N ALA A 48 -5.11 7.63 4.20
CA ALA A 48 -3.72 7.36 3.82
C ALA A 48 -2.75 7.17 4.99
N GLY A 49 -3.22 7.24 6.25
CA GLY A 49 -2.36 7.26 7.43
C GLY A 49 -1.40 6.07 7.52
N ARG A 50 -1.87 4.88 7.15
CA ARG A 50 -1.05 3.65 7.14
C ARG A 50 0.09 3.70 6.12
N LEU A 51 -0.16 4.28 4.94
CA LEU A 51 0.87 4.46 3.90
C LEU A 51 1.88 5.51 4.32
N LEU A 52 1.41 6.62 4.87
CA LEU A 52 2.28 7.70 5.36
C LEU A 52 3.23 7.19 6.45
N GLN A 53 2.74 6.39 7.40
CA GLN A 53 3.58 5.80 8.44
C GLN A 53 4.68 4.91 7.83
N ALA A 54 4.34 4.09 6.84
CA ALA A 54 5.31 3.23 6.15
C ALA A 54 6.41 4.05 5.44
N ILE A 55 6.03 5.16 4.81
CA ILE A 55 6.98 6.10 4.17
C ILE A 55 7.89 6.74 5.21
N MET A 56 7.33 7.28 6.31
CA MET A 56 8.08 8.02 7.33
C MET A 56 9.01 7.14 8.18
N THR A 57 8.79 5.83 8.20
CA THR A 57 9.60 4.87 8.99
C THR A 57 10.82 4.36 8.22
N ILE A 58 10.93 4.67 6.93
CA ILE A 58 12.09 4.29 6.13
C ILE A 58 13.17 5.37 6.26
N GLY A 59 14.18 5.03 7.08
CA GLY A 59 15.48 5.71 7.11
C GLY A 59 16.45 5.12 6.10
#